data_AF-A0A7C0VQ10-F1
#
_entry.id   AF-A0A7C0VQ10-F1
#
_cell.length_a   1.000
_cell.length_b   1.000
_cell.length_c   1.000
_cell.angle_alpha   90.00
_cell.angle_beta   90.00
_cell.angle_gamma   90.00
#
_symmetry.space_group_name_H-M   'P 1'
#
loop_
_entity.id
_entity.type
_entity.pdbx_description
1 polymer ?
#
loop_
_entity_poly.entity_id
_entity_poly.type
_entity_poly.pdbx_seq_one_letter_code
_entity_poly.pdbx_strand_id
1 'polypeptide(L)'
;MLRNRMAIDFISENDVLTLSRDGLAETGLVVADITARAVEPLVGSYAGLIVRLDGEEPHDRTPPFDPAVDPLSPGIPAYNFYSMEVVQRIGYDSFCPDNGVLLALNKDREGRSGGPNSFNLFNWVIDANPEDIEMVDYVKPDGTPVMRTIADYRQLNDALFHAGLNSGSKFEYTDEPNRLHFYIIDIHRNEDNILSYTVGVRSLDDQSARKRDFSVRAPEKFRPRSRVNETVFILKNIDQPVSGLSGIHPTGDMSTHLDHDIYRLSVSVRGEGWDAVILNELVAAGTGEEVKIPVYIIREKGADDTAEVILTAVSESKPTLSRFATLSISQ
;
A
#
# COMPACT_ATOMS: atom_id res chain seq x y z
N MET A 1 8.31 12.65 9.61
CA MET A 1 9.01 11.36 9.46
C MET A 1 8.92 10.60 10.77
N LEU A 2 8.41 9.37 10.71
CA LEU A 2 8.16 8.50 11.86
C LEU A 2 9.42 8.31 12.73
N ARG A 3 10.56 7.95 12.09
CA ARG A 3 11.88 7.80 12.73
C ARG A 3 12.21 8.98 13.66
N ASN A 4 12.11 10.21 13.14
CA ASN A 4 12.51 11.39 13.90
C ASN A 4 11.57 11.66 15.08
N ARG A 5 10.28 11.36 14.95
CA ARG A 5 9.31 11.49 16.04
C ARG A 5 9.60 10.50 17.16
N MET A 6 9.96 9.27 16.83
CA MET A 6 10.40 8.28 17.81
C MET A 6 11.72 8.69 18.48
N ALA A 7 12.71 9.17 17.70
CA ALA A 7 14.02 9.54 18.22
C ALA A 7 14.01 10.74 19.21
N ILE A 8 12.94 11.53 19.22
CA ILE A 8 12.74 12.65 20.15
C ILE A 8 11.61 12.40 21.15
N ASP A 9 11.13 11.16 21.27
CA ASP A 9 10.07 10.73 22.18
C ASP A 9 8.73 11.47 22.00
N PHE A 10 8.43 11.96 20.80
CA PHE A 10 7.14 12.59 20.49
C PHE A 10 6.02 11.55 20.27
N ILE A 11 6.40 10.31 19.98
CA ILE A 11 5.56 9.12 19.98
C ILE A 11 6.34 8.00 20.66
N SER A 12 5.63 7.07 21.28
CA SER A 12 6.22 5.90 21.94
C SER A 12 6.26 4.69 21.01
N GLU A 13 7.04 3.67 21.40
CA GLU A 13 7.06 2.38 20.68
C GLU A 13 5.67 1.70 20.65
N ASN A 14 4.81 1.98 21.64
CA ASN A 14 3.45 1.43 21.68
C ASN A 14 2.53 2.06 20.62
N ASP A 15 2.87 3.25 20.11
CA ASP A 15 2.10 3.93 19.08
C ASP A 15 2.44 3.42 17.66
N VAL A 16 3.40 2.50 17.54
CA VAL A 16 3.96 2.04 16.26
C VAL A 16 3.93 0.51 16.16
N LEU A 17 3.40 0.01 15.05
CA LEU A 17 3.46 -1.42 14.75
C LEU A 17 4.83 -1.79 14.18
N THR A 18 5.62 -2.58 14.91
CA THR A 18 6.97 -2.97 14.51
C THR A 18 7.02 -4.44 14.15
N LEU A 19 7.38 -4.70 12.89
CA LEU A 19 7.52 -6.00 12.28
C LEU A 19 9.00 -6.38 12.13
N SER A 20 9.21 -7.68 12.01
CA SER A 20 10.49 -8.33 11.72
C SER A 20 10.40 -8.84 10.28
N ARG A 21 11.44 -8.65 9.46
CA ARG A 21 11.49 -9.20 8.10
C ARG A 21 11.53 -10.72 8.16
N ASP A 22 12.40 -11.29 9.00
CA ASP A 22 12.48 -12.74 9.17
C ASP A 22 11.18 -13.29 9.79
N GLY A 23 10.57 -12.54 10.71
CA GLY A 23 9.26 -12.87 11.23
C GLY A 23 8.16 -12.87 10.16
N LEU A 24 8.21 -11.94 9.20
CA LEU A 24 7.31 -11.93 8.04
C LEU A 24 7.53 -13.14 7.12
N ALA A 25 8.75 -13.68 7.05
CA ALA A 25 9.03 -14.93 6.35
C ALA A 25 8.40 -16.16 7.04
N GLU A 26 7.99 -16.07 8.31
CA GLU A 26 7.24 -17.12 9.01
C GLU A 26 5.73 -16.86 9.04
N THR A 27 5.32 -15.61 9.24
CA THR A 27 3.92 -15.23 9.39
C THR A 27 3.23 -14.94 8.06
N GLY A 28 4.00 -14.62 7.02
CA GLY A 28 3.56 -14.34 5.66
C GLY A 28 3.23 -12.88 5.42
N LEU A 29 2.05 -12.43 5.88
CA LEU A 29 1.64 -11.04 5.75
C LEU A 29 1.01 -10.49 7.02
N VAL A 30 1.07 -9.17 7.14
CA VAL A 30 0.45 -8.35 8.17
C VAL A 30 -0.43 -7.31 7.50
N VAL A 31 -1.62 -7.09 8.05
CA VAL A 31 -2.49 -5.96 7.72
C VAL A 31 -2.72 -5.11 8.97
N ALA A 32 -2.67 -3.79 8.83
CA ALA A 32 -2.90 -2.86 9.92
C ALA A 32 -3.45 -1.52 9.41
N ASP A 33 -4.10 -0.79 10.31
CA ASP A 33 -4.54 0.57 10.05
C ASP A 33 -3.54 1.58 10.63
N ILE A 34 -3.20 2.60 9.82
CA ILE A 34 -2.33 3.71 10.21
C ILE A 34 -3.14 5.00 10.14
N THR A 35 -3.14 5.77 11.22
CA THR A 35 -3.76 7.10 11.28
C THR A 35 -2.78 8.18 10.81
N ALA A 36 -3.31 9.27 10.25
CA ALA A 36 -2.57 10.47 9.91
C ALA A 36 -1.61 10.89 11.03
N ARG A 37 -0.32 10.99 10.69
CA ARG A 37 0.76 11.19 11.66
C ARG A 37 0.62 12.47 12.48
N ALA A 38 -0.08 13.46 11.94
CA ALA A 38 -0.28 14.78 12.56
C ALA A 38 -1.26 14.79 13.75
N VAL A 39 -1.93 13.66 14.04
CA VAL A 39 -2.82 13.50 15.19
C VAL A 39 -2.46 12.25 16.01
N GLU A 40 -3.08 12.10 17.18
CA GLU A 40 -2.98 10.86 17.95
C GLU A 40 -3.65 9.70 17.18
N PRO A 41 -3.10 8.48 17.24
CA PRO A 41 -3.70 7.33 16.57
C PRO A 41 -5.16 7.10 17.00
N LEU A 42 -6.04 6.88 16.02
CA LEU A 42 -7.40 6.45 16.30
C LEU A 42 -7.40 5.07 16.98
N VAL A 43 -8.46 4.79 17.74
CA VAL A 43 -8.63 3.49 18.42
C VAL A 43 -8.50 2.35 17.40
N GLY A 44 -7.60 1.40 17.68
CA GLY A 44 -7.35 0.24 16.82
C GLY A 44 -6.36 0.50 15.66
N SER A 45 -5.74 1.67 15.61
CA SER A 45 -4.74 2.04 14.59
C SER A 45 -3.42 2.52 15.22
N TYR A 46 -2.41 2.70 14.38
CA TYR A 46 -1.06 3.13 14.77
C TYR A 46 -0.68 4.49 14.18
N ALA A 47 0.32 5.16 14.77
CA ALA A 47 0.95 6.35 14.20
C ALA A 47 1.82 6.02 12.97
N GLY A 48 2.19 4.75 12.82
CA GLY A 48 2.96 4.22 11.69
C GLY A 48 3.24 2.72 11.84
N LEU A 49 3.83 2.15 10.80
CA LEU A 49 4.30 0.76 10.74
C LEU A 49 5.79 0.75 10.41
N ILE A 50 6.55 -0.09 11.09
CA ILE A 50 7.98 -0.32 10.86
C ILE A 50 8.20 -1.77 10.46
N VAL A 51 9.10 -2.00 9.49
CA VAL A 51 9.63 -3.34 9.18
C VAL A 51 11.13 -3.32 9.38
N ARG A 52 11.62 -3.96 10.45
CA ARG A 52 13.05 -4.13 10.70
C ARG A 52 13.65 -5.04 9.64
N LEU A 53 14.78 -4.62 9.06
CA LEU A 53 15.61 -5.45 8.19
C LEU A 53 16.53 -6.31 9.06
N ASP A 54 15.95 -7.17 9.87
CA ASP A 54 16.65 -8.09 10.76
C ASP A 54 17.00 -9.42 10.07
N GLY A 55 17.63 -10.33 10.81
CA GLY A 55 18.10 -11.62 10.29
C GLY A 55 19.59 -11.63 9.95
N GLU A 56 19.98 -12.59 9.12
CA GLU A 56 21.39 -12.74 8.72
C GLU A 56 21.89 -11.56 7.88
N GLU A 57 23.15 -11.17 8.12
CA GLU A 57 23.83 -10.11 7.37
C GLU A 57 24.05 -10.53 5.89
N PRO A 58 23.96 -9.58 4.93
CA PRO A 58 23.68 -8.17 5.14
C PRO A 58 22.20 -7.93 5.50
N HIS A 59 21.96 -7.09 6.51
CA HIS A 59 20.62 -6.69 6.92
C HIS A 59 19.84 -6.06 5.76
N ASP A 60 20.32 -4.93 5.23
CA ASP A 60 19.84 -4.37 3.97
C ASP A 60 20.50 -5.09 2.79
N ARG A 61 19.68 -5.80 2.03
CA ARG A 61 20.11 -6.66 0.92
C ARG A 61 20.12 -5.94 -0.42
N THR A 62 19.75 -4.65 -0.45
CA THR A 62 19.78 -3.83 -1.67
C THR A 62 21.18 -3.90 -2.29
N PRO A 63 21.33 -4.12 -3.61
CA PRO A 63 22.63 -4.04 -4.25
C PRO A 63 23.21 -2.61 -4.14
N PRO A 64 24.54 -2.46 -3.98
CA PRO A 64 25.14 -1.14 -3.99
C PRO A 64 24.94 -0.48 -5.36
N PHE A 65 24.54 0.79 -5.33
CA PHE A 65 24.33 1.59 -6.52
C PHE A 65 25.00 2.97 -6.35
N ASP A 66 25.58 3.51 -7.43
CA ASP A 66 26.30 4.78 -7.41
C ASP A 66 25.35 5.97 -7.67
N PRO A 67 25.08 6.83 -6.67
CA PRO A 67 24.22 7.99 -6.85
C PRO A 67 24.81 9.08 -7.75
N ALA A 68 26.10 9.00 -8.11
CA ALA A 68 26.67 9.86 -9.14
C ALA A 68 26.23 9.46 -10.56
N VAL A 69 25.73 8.23 -10.74
CA VAL A 69 25.29 7.70 -12.04
C VAL A 69 23.76 7.63 -12.11
N ASP A 70 23.08 7.40 -10.99
CA ASP A 70 21.61 7.42 -10.89
C ASP A 70 21.15 8.32 -9.73
N PRO A 71 20.50 9.45 -10.01
CA PRO A 71 20.00 10.35 -8.98
C PRO A 71 18.92 9.74 -8.08
N LEU A 72 18.30 8.62 -8.48
CA LEU A 72 17.28 7.89 -7.70
C LEU A 72 17.89 6.82 -6.77
N SER A 73 19.23 6.73 -6.73
CA SER A 73 19.91 5.76 -5.90
C SER A 73 19.91 6.15 -4.41
N PRO A 74 19.48 5.26 -3.50
CA PRO A 74 19.60 5.47 -2.05
C PRO A 74 21.05 5.39 -1.54
N GLY A 75 22.01 5.17 -2.46
CA GLY A 75 23.43 5.07 -2.20
C GLY A 75 23.85 3.70 -1.69
N ILE A 76 24.78 3.69 -0.72
CA ILE A 76 25.36 2.46 -0.18
C ILE A 76 24.35 1.78 0.77
N PRO A 77 24.05 0.48 0.59
CA PRO A 77 23.14 -0.29 1.43
C PRO A 77 23.60 -0.25 2.89
N ALA A 78 22.76 0.34 3.74
CA ALA A 78 23.04 0.54 5.16
C ALA A 78 21.76 0.94 5.92
N TYR A 79 20.59 0.60 5.38
CA TYR A 79 19.32 0.90 6.03
C TYR A 79 18.97 -0.19 7.05
N ASN A 80 18.21 0.18 8.08
CA ASN A 80 17.85 -0.71 9.19
C ASN A 80 16.38 -1.10 9.16
N PHE A 81 15.53 -0.27 8.55
CA PHE A 81 14.10 -0.54 8.50
C PHE A 81 13.35 0.28 7.46
N TYR A 82 12.21 -0.25 7.03
CA TYR A 82 11.16 0.48 6.34
C TYR A 82 10.20 1.12 7.34
N SER A 83 9.63 2.27 7.00
CA SER A 83 8.50 2.87 7.72
C SER A 83 7.38 3.27 6.77
N MET A 84 6.14 3.01 7.16
CA MET A 84 4.92 3.55 6.54
C MET A 84 4.27 4.54 7.50
N GLU A 85 3.95 5.75 7.03
CA GLU A 85 3.24 6.77 7.81
C GLU A 85 2.24 7.52 6.93
N VAL A 86 1.06 7.84 7.48
CA VAL A 86 0.03 8.57 6.72
C VAL A 86 0.27 10.08 6.86
N VAL A 87 0.45 10.77 5.73
CA VAL A 87 0.52 12.22 5.66
C VAL A 87 -0.88 12.76 5.37
N GLN A 88 -1.32 13.73 6.16
CA GLN A 88 -2.52 14.50 5.89
C GLN A 88 -2.20 15.98 6.05
N ARG A 89 -2.71 16.83 5.16
CA ARG A 89 -2.47 18.28 5.13
C ARG A 89 -3.19 19.03 6.26
N ILE A 90 -2.86 18.68 7.49
CA ILE A 90 -3.33 19.25 8.76
C ILE A 90 -2.14 19.38 9.73
N GLY A 91 -2.29 20.21 10.76
CA GLY A 91 -1.27 20.37 11.80
C GLY A 91 0.10 20.73 11.22
N TYR A 92 1.14 19.99 11.61
CA TYR A 92 2.50 20.23 11.12
C TYR A 92 2.71 19.80 9.65
N ASP A 93 1.78 19.06 9.05
CA ASP A 93 1.81 18.60 7.66
C ASP A 93 0.98 19.51 6.72
N SER A 94 0.42 20.63 7.20
CA SER A 94 -0.43 21.52 6.39
C SER A 94 0.20 22.05 5.10
N PHE A 95 1.53 22.13 5.04
CA PHE A 95 2.29 22.55 3.87
C PHE A 95 2.88 21.41 3.05
N CYS A 96 2.60 20.14 3.42
CA CYS A 96 2.90 19.02 2.55
C CYS A 96 2.11 19.17 1.23
N PRO A 97 2.71 18.79 0.10
CA PRO A 97 2.10 18.95 -1.22
C PRO A 97 0.88 18.04 -1.41
N ASP A 98 0.82 16.93 -0.67
CA ASP A 98 -0.17 15.86 -0.87
C ASP A 98 -0.62 15.17 0.44
N ASN A 99 -1.63 14.30 0.36
CA ASN A 99 -2.07 13.38 1.42
C ASN A 99 -1.97 11.94 0.92
N GLY A 100 -1.45 11.03 1.74
CA GLY A 100 -1.27 9.64 1.32
C GLY A 100 -0.35 8.89 2.27
N VAL A 101 0.13 7.73 1.83
CA VAL A 101 1.08 6.93 2.61
C VAL A 101 2.50 7.25 2.16
N LEU A 102 3.31 7.72 3.10
CA LEU A 102 4.75 7.90 2.91
C LEU A 102 5.46 6.60 3.29
N LEU A 103 6.15 6.01 2.31
CA LEU A 103 7.04 4.87 2.52
C LEU A 103 8.50 5.36 2.51
N ALA A 104 9.28 4.96 3.50
CA ALA A 104 10.68 5.36 3.59
C ALA A 104 11.58 4.25 4.14
N LEU A 105 12.81 4.19 3.63
CA LEU A 105 13.93 3.48 4.22
C LEU A 105 14.61 4.38 5.26
N ASN A 106 14.99 3.80 6.40
CA ASN A 106 15.51 4.53 7.55
C ASN A 106 16.73 3.86 8.13
N LYS A 107 17.57 4.65 8.78
CA LYS A 107 18.65 4.17 9.62
C LYS A 107 18.38 4.48 11.08
N ASP A 108 18.87 3.62 11.97
CA ASP A 108 18.86 3.89 13.41
C ASP A 108 19.74 5.10 13.73
N ARG A 109 20.89 5.24 13.04
CA ARG A 109 21.84 6.33 13.24
C ARG A 109 22.25 6.97 11.91
N GLU A 110 22.65 8.24 11.97
CA GLU A 110 23.17 8.95 10.81
C GLU A 110 24.47 8.30 10.32
N GLY A 111 24.64 8.24 9.00
CA GLY A 111 25.84 7.67 8.41
C GLY A 111 26.05 8.12 6.97
N ARG A 112 27.30 8.03 6.52
CA ARG A 112 27.72 8.37 5.16
C ARG A 112 27.35 7.23 4.22
N SER A 113 26.15 7.29 3.62
CA SER A 113 25.76 6.36 2.54
C SER A 113 25.46 7.04 1.21
N GLY A 114 25.56 8.37 1.10
CA GLY A 114 25.26 9.11 -0.14
C GLY A 114 26.28 8.96 -1.27
N GLY A 115 26.89 7.79 -1.41
CA GLY A 115 27.86 7.48 -2.48
C GLY A 115 29.15 8.31 -2.44
N PRO A 116 29.75 8.62 -3.61
CA PRO A 116 31.07 9.27 -3.72
C PRO A 116 31.16 10.61 -2.97
N ASN A 117 30.06 11.35 -2.90
CA ASN A 117 29.98 12.66 -2.25
C ASN A 117 29.80 12.57 -0.72
N SER A 118 29.62 11.36 -0.16
CA SER A 118 29.62 11.07 1.28
C SER A 118 28.65 11.92 2.13
N PHE A 119 27.53 12.38 1.57
CA PHE A 119 26.53 13.10 2.37
C PHE A 119 25.85 12.15 3.36
N ASN A 120 25.47 12.69 4.52
CA ASN A 120 24.82 11.93 5.57
C ASN A 120 23.37 11.67 5.20
N LEU A 121 23.02 10.39 5.10
CA LEU A 121 21.68 9.89 4.82
C LEU A 121 21.22 9.05 6.00
N PHE A 122 20.00 9.30 6.47
CA PHE A 122 19.36 8.55 7.55
C PHE A 122 17.87 8.27 7.27
N ASN A 123 17.31 8.92 6.25
CA ASN A 123 15.98 8.71 5.69
C ASN A 123 16.08 8.74 4.17
N TRP A 124 15.42 7.81 3.50
CA TRP A 124 15.29 7.77 2.06
C TRP A 124 13.82 7.49 1.71
N VAL A 125 13.16 8.42 1.04
CA VAL A 125 11.76 8.25 0.62
C VAL A 125 11.71 7.31 -0.57
N ILE A 126 10.83 6.32 -0.52
CA ILE A 126 10.49 5.51 -1.68
C ILE A 126 9.46 6.31 -2.48
N ASP A 127 9.81 6.62 -3.72
CA ASP A 127 8.99 7.45 -4.59
C ASP A 127 7.98 6.60 -5.37
N ALA A 128 6.69 6.90 -5.18
CA ALA A 128 5.63 6.27 -5.95
C ALA A 128 5.69 6.66 -7.44
N ASN A 129 6.19 7.86 -7.77
CA ASN A 129 6.30 8.41 -9.11
C ASN A 129 7.77 8.84 -9.38
N PRO A 130 8.71 7.87 -9.53
CA PRO A 130 10.15 8.14 -9.62
C PRO A 130 10.60 8.87 -10.90
N GLU A 131 9.69 9.09 -11.85
CA GLU A 131 9.88 9.94 -13.01
C GLU A 131 10.13 11.42 -12.63
N ASP A 132 10.62 12.23 -13.57
CA ASP A 132 10.68 13.68 -13.36
C ASP A 132 9.24 14.22 -13.25
N ILE A 133 8.97 14.99 -12.19
CA ILE A 133 7.64 15.59 -11.94
C ILE A 133 7.26 16.65 -12.99
N GLU A 134 8.20 17.04 -13.87
CA GLU A 134 8.01 18.01 -14.95
C GLU A 134 7.42 19.35 -14.46
N MET A 135 7.81 19.77 -13.26
CA MET A 135 7.31 21.01 -12.66
C MET A 135 8.28 22.18 -12.88
N VAL A 136 7.73 23.34 -13.29
CA VAL A 136 8.49 24.59 -13.38
C VAL A 136 8.95 25.01 -11.98
N ASP A 137 10.26 25.23 -11.83
CA ASP A 137 10.86 25.82 -10.65
C ASP A 137 10.62 27.33 -10.65
N TYR A 138 11.08 28.01 -11.71
CA TYR A 138 10.88 29.45 -11.90
C TYR A 138 10.88 29.82 -13.38
N VAL A 139 10.41 31.03 -13.67
CA VAL A 139 10.47 31.63 -15.01
C VAL A 139 11.53 32.73 -15.01
N LYS A 140 12.46 32.67 -15.96
CA LYS A 140 13.50 33.71 -16.14
C LYS A 140 12.88 35.05 -16.57
N PRO A 141 13.59 36.18 -16.41
CA PRO A 141 13.11 37.48 -16.89
C PRO A 141 12.78 37.53 -18.40
N ASP A 142 13.37 36.65 -19.20
CA ASP A 142 13.09 36.52 -20.63
C ASP A 142 11.86 35.63 -20.96
N GLY A 143 11.17 35.11 -19.94
CA GLY A 143 10.00 34.23 -20.09
C GLY A 143 10.32 32.74 -20.18
N THR A 144 11.59 32.33 -20.16
CA THR A 144 11.96 30.92 -20.28
C THR A 144 11.65 30.17 -18.97
N PRO A 145 10.84 29.11 -18.98
CA PRO A 145 10.65 28.25 -17.82
C PRO A 145 11.91 27.45 -17.52
N VAL A 146 12.25 27.32 -16.24
CA VAL A 146 13.31 26.44 -15.74
C VAL A 146 12.63 25.36 -14.92
N MET A 147 12.83 24.10 -15.29
CA MET A 147 12.25 22.96 -14.60
C MET A 147 13.00 22.69 -13.29
N ARG A 148 12.32 22.06 -12.33
CA ARG A 148 12.98 21.52 -11.14
C ARG A 148 13.97 20.44 -11.58
N THR A 149 15.19 20.51 -11.09
CA THR A 149 16.21 19.53 -11.43
C THR A 149 15.87 18.18 -10.82
N ILE A 150 16.20 17.10 -11.55
CA ILE A 150 16.24 15.76 -10.97
C ILE A 150 17.22 15.75 -9.78
N ALA A 151 16.89 15.01 -8.71
CA ALA A 151 17.55 15.03 -7.38
C ALA A 151 17.29 16.28 -6.50
N ASP A 152 16.45 17.23 -6.92
CA ASP A 152 15.89 18.22 -6.00
C ASP A 152 14.83 17.56 -5.10
N TYR A 153 14.78 17.90 -3.80
CA TYR A 153 13.82 17.30 -2.86
C TYR A 153 12.35 17.52 -3.27
N ARG A 154 12.07 18.56 -4.05
CA ARG A 154 10.74 18.88 -4.57
C ARG A 154 10.28 17.96 -5.70
N GLN A 155 11.15 17.05 -6.17
CA GLN A 155 10.76 15.91 -7.00
C GLN A 155 9.83 14.98 -6.20
N LEU A 156 10.03 14.85 -4.88
CA LEU A 156 9.19 14.02 -4.00
C LEU A 156 7.81 14.63 -3.69
N ASN A 157 7.35 15.62 -4.46
CA ASN A 157 6.10 16.32 -4.17
C ASN A 157 4.85 15.46 -4.45
N ASP A 158 4.99 14.42 -5.24
CA ASP A 158 4.00 13.40 -5.59
C ASP A 158 4.45 11.98 -5.19
N ALA A 159 5.41 11.88 -4.26
CA ALA A 159 5.97 10.59 -3.85
C ALA A 159 5.05 9.73 -2.97
N LEU A 160 3.92 10.27 -2.49
CA LEU A 160 3.02 9.53 -1.60
C LEU A 160 2.24 8.46 -2.36
N PHE A 161 2.11 7.29 -1.76
CA PHE A 161 1.31 6.19 -2.29
C PHE A 161 -0.16 6.38 -1.94
N HIS A 162 -1.06 6.00 -2.86
CA HIS A 162 -2.51 6.14 -2.72
C HIS A 162 -3.23 4.80 -2.89
N ALA A 163 -4.29 4.59 -2.11
CA ALA A 163 -5.19 3.45 -2.31
C ALA A 163 -6.08 3.70 -3.54
N GLY A 164 -6.43 2.63 -4.24
CA GLY A 164 -7.38 2.68 -5.35
C GLY A 164 -6.75 2.88 -6.73
N LEU A 165 -7.53 2.53 -7.75
CA LEU A 165 -7.20 2.70 -9.15
C LEU A 165 -7.40 4.15 -9.59
N ASN A 166 -6.58 4.61 -10.53
CA ASN A 166 -6.63 5.98 -11.07
C ASN A 166 -6.48 7.07 -10.01
N SER A 167 -5.73 6.79 -8.94
CA SER A 167 -5.45 7.71 -7.83
C SER A 167 -4.35 8.74 -8.12
N GLY A 168 -3.72 8.66 -9.31
CA GLY A 168 -2.58 9.50 -9.69
C GLY A 168 -1.26 9.09 -9.02
N SER A 169 -1.24 7.95 -8.33
CA SER A 169 -0.04 7.40 -7.69
C SER A 169 -0.12 5.87 -7.62
N LYS A 170 0.98 5.22 -7.24
CA LYS A 170 1.02 3.78 -7.00
C LYS A 170 0.36 3.42 -5.67
N PHE A 171 -0.13 2.18 -5.60
CA PHE A 171 -0.74 1.61 -4.39
C PHE A 171 0.11 0.47 -3.78
N GLU A 172 1.29 0.19 -4.34
CA GLU A 172 2.17 -0.88 -3.84
C GLU A 172 3.64 -0.64 -4.21
N TYR A 173 4.54 -1.26 -3.45
CA TYR A 173 5.99 -1.23 -3.69
C TYR A 173 6.61 -2.59 -3.38
N THR A 174 7.33 -3.16 -4.34
CA THR A 174 8.09 -4.41 -4.17
C THR A 174 9.58 -4.11 -4.04
N ASP A 175 10.19 -4.59 -2.96
CA ASP A 175 11.64 -4.66 -2.79
C ASP A 175 12.07 -6.13 -2.88
N GLU A 176 12.50 -6.53 -4.08
CA GLU A 176 12.98 -7.90 -4.32
C GLU A 176 14.24 -8.23 -3.50
N PRO A 177 15.29 -7.38 -3.45
CA PRO A 177 16.46 -7.64 -2.60
C PRO A 177 16.11 -7.94 -1.14
N ASN A 178 15.26 -7.13 -0.51
CA ASN A 178 14.85 -7.35 0.88
C ASN A 178 13.66 -8.31 1.03
N ARG A 179 13.15 -8.88 -0.07
CA ARG A 179 12.08 -9.88 -0.10
C ARG A 179 10.78 -9.38 0.53
N LEU A 180 10.43 -8.11 0.32
CA LEU A 180 9.24 -7.48 0.89
C LEU A 180 8.33 -6.90 -0.18
N HIS A 181 7.02 -6.95 0.06
CA HIS A 181 6.00 -6.24 -0.71
C HIS A 181 5.12 -5.42 0.23
N PHE A 182 4.99 -4.12 -0.05
CA PHE A 182 4.19 -3.15 0.69
C PHE A 182 2.93 -2.81 -0.09
N TYR A 183 1.80 -2.70 0.61
CA TYR A 183 0.48 -2.48 0.02
C TYR A 183 -0.23 -1.31 0.70
N ILE A 184 -0.88 -0.48 -0.10
CA ILE A 184 -1.75 0.63 0.33
C ILE A 184 -3.16 0.22 -0.10
N ILE A 185 -3.89 -0.36 0.84
CA ILE A 185 -5.03 -1.22 0.55
C ILE A 185 -6.31 -0.41 0.51
N ASP A 186 -6.58 0.40 1.53
CA ASP A 186 -7.81 1.18 1.61
C ASP A 186 -7.59 2.52 2.31
N ILE A 187 -8.51 3.46 2.08
CA ILE A 187 -8.49 4.82 2.63
C ILE A 187 -9.76 5.10 3.40
N HIS A 188 -9.61 5.61 4.62
CA HIS A 188 -10.71 5.89 5.54
C HIS A 188 -10.69 7.34 5.99
N ARG A 189 -11.88 7.87 6.29
CA ARG A 189 -12.07 9.16 6.95
C ARG A 189 -13.09 9.02 8.06
N ASN A 190 -12.75 9.49 9.25
CA ASN A 190 -13.73 9.62 10.33
C ASN A 190 -14.58 10.90 10.17
N GLU A 191 -15.50 11.14 11.11
CA GLU A 191 -16.40 12.30 11.10
C GLU A 191 -15.65 13.66 11.15
N ASP A 192 -14.47 13.69 11.77
CA ASP A 192 -13.57 14.85 11.82
C ASP A 192 -12.70 15.00 10.56
N ASN A 193 -12.91 14.14 9.55
CA ASN A 193 -12.11 14.03 8.33
C ASN A 193 -10.64 13.66 8.58
N ILE A 194 -10.31 13.05 9.71
CA ILE A 194 -8.99 12.45 9.96
C ILE A 194 -8.83 11.25 9.04
N LEU A 195 -7.72 11.26 8.29
CA LEU A 195 -7.34 10.17 7.41
C LEU A 195 -6.74 9.02 8.21
N SER A 196 -7.14 7.81 7.85
CA SER A 196 -6.38 6.60 8.12
C SER A 196 -6.33 5.74 6.85
N TYR A 197 -5.33 4.87 6.77
CA TYR A 197 -5.17 3.92 5.68
C TYR A 197 -5.05 2.51 6.24
N THR A 198 -5.70 1.57 5.58
CA THR A 198 -5.38 0.16 5.73
C THR A 198 -4.16 -0.13 4.86
N VAL A 199 -3.11 -0.65 5.46
CA VAL A 199 -1.85 -1.01 4.78
C VAL A 199 -1.51 -2.47 5.03
N GLY A 200 -0.70 -3.03 4.15
CA GLY A 200 -0.20 -4.38 4.29
C GLY A 200 1.30 -4.48 4.02
N VAL A 201 1.95 -5.45 4.66
CA VAL A 201 3.31 -5.87 4.32
C VAL A 201 3.36 -7.39 4.24
N ARG A 202 4.00 -7.91 3.21
CA ARG A 202 4.16 -9.34 2.97
C ARG A 202 5.61 -9.71 2.68
N SER A 203 6.05 -10.86 3.18
CA SER A 203 7.28 -11.50 2.69
C SER A 203 7.08 -12.13 1.32
N LEU A 204 8.06 -11.95 0.44
CA LEU A 204 8.12 -12.61 -0.86
C LEU A 204 8.60 -14.06 -0.78
N ASP A 205 8.97 -14.53 0.41
CA ASP A 205 9.33 -15.93 0.66
C ASP A 205 8.09 -16.84 0.62
N ASP A 206 8.30 -18.14 0.40
CA ASP A 206 7.21 -19.10 0.23
C ASP A 206 6.41 -19.29 1.54
N GLN A 207 5.09 -19.10 1.43
CA GLN A 207 4.12 -19.29 2.52
C GLN A 207 3.16 -20.46 2.24
N SER A 208 3.54 -21.39 1.35
CA SER A 208 2.70 -22.51 0.92
C SER A 208 2.19 -23.42 2.05
N ALA A 209 2.84 -23.39 3.23
CA ALA A 209 2.41 -24.11 4.42
C ALA A 209 1.08 -23.59 5.01
N ARG A 210 0.73 -22.30 4.80
CA ARG A 210 -0.55 -21.74 5.28
C ARG A 210 -1.70 -22.22 4.40
N LYS A 211 -2.76 -22.72 5.04
CA LYS A 211 -4.01 -23.07 4.34
C LYS A 211 -4.78 -21.80 4.04
N ARG A 212 -4.70 -21.38 2.77
CA ARG A 212 -5.47 -20.27 2.21
C ARG A 212 -6.69 -20.79 1.44
N ASP A 213 -7.87 -20.22 1.71
CA ASP A 213 -9.07 -20.42 0.90
C ASP A 213 -10.03 -19.24 1.02
N PHE A 214 -10.80 -19.00 -0.03
CA PHE A 214 -11.80 -17.93 -0.05
C PHE A 214 -12.90 -18.22 -1.06
N SER A 215 -13.97 -17.44 -0.98
CA SER A 215 -15.06 -17.47 -1.96
C SER A 215 -15.42 -16.07 -2.44
N VAL A 216 -15.88 -15.98 -3.68
CA VAL A 216 -16.46 -14.75 -4.25
C VAL A 216 -17.90 -15.08 -4.66
N ARG A 217 -18.84 -14.20 -4.33
CA ARG A 217 -20.26 -14.34 -4.65
C ARG A 217 -20.76 -13.12 -5.39
N ALA A 218 -21.45 -13.37 -6.50
CA ALA A 218 -22.21 -12.36 -7.22
C ALA A 218 -23.53 -12.06 -6.49
N PRO A 219 -24.10 -10.86 -6.68
CA PRO A 219 -25.43 -10.54 -6.17
C PRO A 219 -26.50 -11.39 -6.88
N GLU A 220 -27.52 -11.83 -6.15
CA GLU A 220 -28.56 -12.72 -6.69
C GLU A 220 -29.42 -12.09 -7.79
N LYS A 221 -29.61 -10.77 -7.72
CA LYS A 221 -30.46 -10.01 -8.64
C LYS A 221 -29.79 -8.70 -8.97
N PHE A 222 -29.72 -8.41 -10.27
CA PHE A 222 -29.31 -7.12 -10.76
C PHE A 222 -30.24 -6.71 -11.91
N ARG A 223 -30.74 -5.48 -11.83
CA ARG A 223 -31.53 -4.87 -12.90
C ARG A 223 -30.97 -3.47 -13.14
N PRO A 224 -30.43 -3.20 -14.35
CA PRO A 224 -29.96 -1.87 -14.71
C PRO A 224 -31.10 -0.86 -14.60
N ARG A 225 -30.88 0.25 -13.88
CA ARG A 225 -31.84 1.35 -13.70
C ARG A 225 -31.40 2.64 -14.40
N SER A 226 -30.11 2.78 -14.67
CA SER A 226 -29.53 3.96 -15.30
C SER A 226 -28.37 3.58 -16.22
N ARG A 227 -27.67 4.57 -16.80
CA ARG A 227 -26.45 4.33 -17.57
C ARG A 227 -25.34 3.74 -16.70
N VAL A 228 -25.20 4.20 -15.46
CA VAL A 228 -24.22 3.70 -14.49
C VAL A 228 -24.97 3.06 -13.33
N ASN A 229 -24.60 1.84 -12.97
CA ASN A 229 -25.29 1.07 -11.95
C ASN A 229 -24.26 0.48 -11.01
N GLU A 230 -24.43 0.68 -9.72
CA GLU A 230 -23.62 0.02 -8.71
C GLU A 230 -24.23 -1.34 -8.37
N THR A 231 -23.38 -2.34 -8.19
CA THR A 231 -23.73 -3.64 -7.64
C THR A 231 -22.63 -4.11 -6.69
N VAL A 232 -22.95 -5.02 -5.78
CA VAL A 232 -22.01 -5.46 -4.74
C VAL A 232 -21.75 -6.96 -4.86
N PHE A 233 -20.49 -7.31 -5.05
CA PHE A 233 -20.00 -8.68 -4.89
C PHE A 233 -19.52 -8.88 -3.45
N ILE A 234 -19.56 -10.12 -2.97
CA ILE A 234 -19.08 -10.46 -1.63
C ILE A 234 -17.87 -11.38 -1.75
N LEU A 235 -16.74 -10.96 -1.16
CA LEU A 235 -15.60 -11.83 -0.92
C LEU A 235 -15.65 -12.32 0.53
N LYS A 236 -15.43 -13.61 0.75
CA LYS A 236 -15.32 -14.19 2.09
C LYS A 236 -13.98 -14.89 2.24
N ASN A 237 -13.20 -14.49 3.24
CA ASN A 237 -11.98 -15.18 3.63
C ASN A 237 -12.36 -16.41 4.49
N ILE A 238 -11.86 -17.58 4.10
CA ILE A 238 -12.13 -18.89 4.72
C ILE A 238 -10.80 -19.56 5.14
N ASP A 239 -9.76 -18.74 5.34
CA ASP A 239 -8.47 -19.19 5.82
C ASP A 239 -8.56 -19.88 7.18
N GLN A 240 -7.52 -20.63 7.53
CA GLN A 240 -7.31 -21.05 8.91
C GLN A 240 -6.52 -19.98 9.66
N PRO A 241 -6.94 -19.59 10.88
CA PRO A 241 -6.21 -18.63 11.70
C PRO A 241 -4.75 -19.06 11.94
N VAL A 242 -3.87 -18.08 12.13
CA VAL A 242 -2.48 -18.34 12.54
C VAL A 242 -2.46 -18.79 13.98
N SER A 243 -1.91 -19.98 14.23
CA SER A 243 -1.68 -20.47 15.59
C SER A 243 -0.19 -20.46 15.92
N GLY A 244 0.17 -19.90 17.08
CA GLY A 244 1.51 -20.05 17.67
C GLY A 244 2.60 -19.12 17.14
N LEU A 245 2.26 -18.18 16.24
CA LEU A 245 3.21 -17.20 15.68
C LEU A 245 2.96 -15.76 16.15
N SER A 246 1.99 -15.54 17.04
CA SER A 246 1.57 -14.17 17.38
C SER A 246 2.67 -13.34 18.03
N GLY A 247 3.61 -13.96 18.76
CA GLY A 247 4.73 -13.27 19.43
C GLY A 247 6.04 -13.21 18.64
N ILE A 248 6.04 -13.52 17.34
CA ILE A 248 7.25 -13.50 16.50
C ILE A 248 7.75 -12.07 16.25
N HIS A 249 6.84 -11.10 16.17
CA HIS A 249 7.19 -9.72 15.87
C HIS A 249 7.50 -8.90 17.14
N PRO A 250 8.37 -7.87 17.04
CA PRO A 250 8.76 -7.05 18.19
C PRO A 250 7.62 -6.40 18.98
N THR A 251 6.51 -6.02 18.32
CA THR A 251 5.35 -5.41 18.99
C THR A 251 4.60 -6.36 19.94
N GLY A 252 4.93 -7.65 19.96
CA GLY A 252 4.29 -8.63 20.85
C GLY A 252 3.15 -9.35 20.15
N ASP A 253 1.97 -9.46 20.76
CA ASP A 253 0.85 -10.24 20.22
C ASP A 253 0.24 -9.61 18.96
N MET A 254 0.50 -10.25 17.81
CA MET A 254 0.05 -9.82 16.50
C MET A 254 -1.19 -10.55 15.99
N SER A 255 -1.90 -11.29 16.83
CA SER A 255 -3.03 -12.16 16.40
C SER A 255 -4.04 -11.44 15.50
N THR A 256 -4.44 -10.22 15.87
CA THR A 256 -5.37 -9.39 15.09
C THR A 256 -4.85 -8.92 13.74
N HIS A 257 -3.54 -9.02 13.48
CA HIS A 257 -2.89 -8.51 12.28
C HIS A 257 -2.46 -9.63 11.31
N LEU A 258 -2.27 -10.85 11.83
CA LEU A 258 -1.80 -12.02 11.07
C LEU A 258 -2.92 -12.83 10.42
N ASP A 259 -4.14 -12.69 10.94
CA ASP A 259 -5.33 -13.42 10.49
C ASP A 259 -5.99 -12.78 9.27
N HIS A 260 -5.18 -12.24 8.35
CA HIS A 260 -5.65 -11.61 7.13
C HIS A 260 -5.10 -12.32 5.89
N ASP A 261 -5.77 -12.06 4.78
CA ASP A 261 -5.17 -12.14 3.45
C ASP A 261 -5.51 -10.87 2.67
N ILE A 262 -4.70 -10.59 1.65
CA ILE A 262 -4.92 -9.51 0.70
C ILE A 262 -5.30 -10.16 -0.62
N TYR A 263 -6.35 -9.65 -1.26
CA TYR A 263 -6.83 -10.16 -2.53
C TYR A 263 -6.72 -9.08 -3.60
N ARG A 264 -6.12 -9.46 -4.73
CA ARG A 264 -6.08 -8.66 -5.94
C ARG A 264 -7.31 -8.92 -6.79
N LEU A 265 -7.99 -7.85 -7.16
CA LEU A 265 -9.28 -7.84 -7.83
C LEU A 265 -9.12 -7.42 -9.29
N SER A 266 -9.87 -8.05 -10.18
CA SER A 266 -10.05 -7.57 -11.55
C SER A 266 -11.49 -7.80 -11.97
N VAL A 267 -12.00 -6.91 -12.82
CA VAL A 267 -13.35 -7.02 -13.38
C VAL A 267 -13.26 -7.09 -14.90
N SER A 268 -14.12 -7.92 -15.50
CA SER A 268 -14.28 -8.00 -16.95
C SER A 268 -15.75 -8.15 -17.31
N VAL A 269 -16.09 -7.80 -18.56
CA VAL A 269 -17.46 -7.86 -19.07
C VAL A 269 -17.50 -8.62 -20.38
N ARG A 270 -18.59 -9.37 -20.58
CA ARG A 270 -18.97 -9.98 -21.87
C ARG A 270 -20.35 -9.47 -22.27
N GLY A 271 -20.44 -8.83 -23.42
CA GLY A 271 -21.68 -8.26 -23.97
C GLY A 271 -21.39 -6.92 -24.64
N GLU A 272 -21.91 -6.71 -25.84
CA GLU A 272 -21.61 -5.50 -26.61
C GLU A 272 -22.26 -4.28 -25.96
N GLY A 273 -21.52 -3.17 -25.88
CA GLY A 273 -21.98 -1.93 -25.24
C GLY A 273 -22.05 -1.98 -23.71
N TRP A 274 -21.47 -2.99 -23.07
CA TRP A 274 -21.35 -3.07 -21.61
C TRP A 274 -19.90 -2.89 -21.16
N ASP A 275 -19.72 -2.24 -20.01
CA ASP A 275 -18.43 -2.08 -19.36
C ASP A 275 -18.59 -2.19 -17.83
N ALA A 276 -17.52 -2.49 -17.11
CA ALA A 276 -17.52 -2.52 -15.66
C ALA A 276 -16.18 -2.08 -15.08
N VAL A 277 -16.26 -1.34 -13.97
CA VAL A 277 -15.10 -0.81 -13.27
C VAL A 277 -15.19 -1.10 -11.78
N ILE A 278 -14.02 -1.33 -11.17
CA ILE A 278 -13.80 -1.31 -9.73
C ILE A 278 -12.98 -0.07 -9.40
N LEU A 279 -13.16 0.48 -8.20
CA LEU A 279 -12.38 1.65 -7.76
C LEU A 279 -11.07 1.26 -7.08
N ASN A 280 -10.93 0.01 -6.68
CA ASN A 280 -9.77 -0.48 -5.98
C ASN A 280 -9.40 -1.89 -6.45
N GLU A 281 -8.11 -2.11 -6.67
CA GLU A 281 -7.57 -3.41 -7.09
C GLU A 281 -7.27 -4.31 -5.89
N LEU A 282 -7.14 -3.75 -4.69
CA LEU A 282 -6.79 -4.50 -3.49
C LEU A 282 -7.95 -4.50 -2.49
N VAL A 283 -8.10 -5.61 -1.78
CA VAL A 283 -8.96 -5.71 -0.60
C VAL A 283 -8.30 -6.61 0.43
N ALA A 284 -8.28 -6.20 1.70
CA ALA A 284 -7.91 -7.07 2.81
C ALA A 284 -9.17 -7.66 3.43
N ALA A 285 -9.10 -8.92 3.86
CA ALA A 285 -10.15 -9.53 4.66
C ALA A 285 -9.54 -10.38 5.77
N GLY A 286 -10.02 -10.18 6.99
CA GLY A 286 -9.73 -11.02 8.14
C GLY A 286 -10.34 -12.41 8.01
N THR A 287 -9.81 -13.38 8.74
CA THR A 287 -10.27 -14.77 8.69
C THR A 287 -11.73 -14.86 9.11
N GLY A 288 -12.57 -15.42 8.23
CA GLY A 288 -14.02 -15.51 8.44
C GLY A 288 -14.81 -14.24 8.07
N GLU A 289 -14.13 -13.14 7.75
CA GLU A 289 -14.74 -11.88 7.34
C GLU A 289 -15.38 -11.96 5.94
N GLU A 290 -16.46 -11.21 5.76
CA GLU A 290 -17.05 -10.93 4.45
C GLU A 290 -16.85 -9.45 4.08
N VAL A 291 -16.19 -9.20 2.95
CA VAL A 291 -15.96 -7.85 2.44
C VAL A 291 -16.83 -7.59 1.21
N LYS A 292 -17.40 -6.39 1.15
CA LYS A 292 -18.24 -5.91 0.05
C LYS A 292 -17.37 -5.24 -0.99
N ILE A 293 -17.46 -5.71 -2.23
CA ILE A 293 -16.72 -5.17 -3.37
C ILE A 293 -17.71 -4.45 -4.29
N PRO A 294 -17.73 -3.11 -4.30
CA PRO A 294 -18.56 -2.36 -5.22
C PRO A 294 -18.02 -2.48 -6.65
N VAL A 295 -18.89 -2.85 -7.57
CA VAL A 295 -18.63 -2.93 -9.01
C VAL A 295 -19.61 -2.00 -9.72
N TYR A 296 -19.09 -1.10 -10.54
CA TYR A 296 -19.88 -0.14 -11.30
C TYR A 296 -20.02 -0.65 -12.73
N ILE A 297 -21.26 -0.88 -13.15
CA ILE A 297 -21.61 -1.42 -14.46
C ILE A 297 -22.14 -0.28 -15.32
N ILE A 298 -21.53 -0.10 -16.49
CA ILE A 298 -21.84 0.94 -17.45
C ILE A 298 -22.56 0.30 -18.63
N ARG A 299 -23.74 0.84 -18.96
CA ARG A 299 -24.55 0.44 -20.10
C ARG A 299 -24.55 1.54 -21.15
N GLU A 300 -23.89 1.30 -22.28
CA GLU A 300 -23.89 2.22 -23.40
C GLU A 300 -25.18 2.17 -24.22
N LYS A 301 -25.39 3.19 -25.04
CA LYS A 301 -26.55 3.25 -25.93
C LYS A 301 -26.44 2.15 -26.98
N GLY A 302 -27.47 1.30 -27.09
CA GLY A 302 -27.49 0.18 -28.02
C GLY A 302 -26.81 -1.09 -27.48
N ALA A 303 -26.48 -1.11 -26.18
CA ALA A 303 -25.95 -2.30 -25.53
C ALA A 303 -26.91 -3.50 -25.62
N ASP A 304 -26.32 -4.70 -25.69
CA ASP A 304 -27.04 -5.97 -25.78
C ASP A 304 -28.06 -6.14 -24.64
N ASP A 305 -29.10 -6.93 -24.91
CA ASP A 305 -30.11 -7.28 -23.91
C ASP A 305 -29.57 -8.17 -22.78
N THR A 306 -28.42 -8.81 -23.02
CA THR A 306 -27.74 -9.68 -22.07
C THR A 306 -26.27 -9.36 -21.96
N ALA A 307 -25.71 -9.49 -20.75
CA ALA A 307 -24.28 -9.40 -20.51
C ALA A 307 -23.86 -10.23 -19.28
N GLU A 308 -22.56 -10.50 -19.16
CA GLU A 308 -21.96 -11.11 -17.97
C GLU A 308 -20.90 -10.17 -17.40
N VAL A 309 -20.99 -9.86 -16.11
CA VAL A 309 -19.95 -9.14 -15.37
C VAL A 309 -19.23 -10.14 -14.48
N ILE A 310 -17.92 -10.27 -14.64
CA ILE A 310 -17.10 -11.28 -13.98
C ILE A 310 -16.11 -10.56 -13.07
N LEU A 311 -16.28 -10.73 -11.75
CA LEU A 311 -15.28 -10.30 -10.76
C LEU A 311 -14.36 -11.48 -10.45
N THR A 312 -13.07 -11.27 -10.62
CA THR A 312 -12.01 -12.24 -10.27
C THR A 312 -11.22 -11.71 -9.08
N ALA A 313 -10.93 -12.58 -8.12
CA ALA A 313 -10.04 -12.30 -7.01
C ALA A 313 -8.92 -13.34 -6.96
N VAL A 314 -7.72 -12.90 -6.58
CA VAL A 314 -6.51 -13.72 -6.44
C VAL A 314 -5.88 -13.41 -5.09
N SER A 315 -5.53 -14.45 -4.31
CA SER A 315 -4.82 -14.28 -3.04
C SER A 315 -3.37 -13.83 -3.27
N GLU A 316 -2.94 -12.76 -2.60
CA GLU A 316 -1.54 -12.30 -2.60
C GLU A 316 -0.63 -13.27 -1.82
N SER A 317 -1.16 -13.94 -0.79
CA SER A 317 -0.43 -14.99 -0.07
C SER A 317 -0.27 -16.27 -0.90
N LYS A 318 -1.18 -16.55 -1.82
CA LYS A 318 -1.17 -17.74 -2.67
C LYS A 318 -1.65 -17.41 -4.09
N PRO A 319 -0.75 -16.89 -4.96
CA PRO A 319 -1.13 -16.42 -6.30
C PRO A 319 -1.76 -17.48 -7.23
N THR A 320 -1.58 -18.77 -6.92
CA THR A 320 -2.22 -19.88 -7.64
C THR A 320 -3.69 -20.08 -7.26
N LEU A 321 -4.15 -19.47 -6.17
CA LEU A 321 -5.52 -19.54 -5.68
C LEU A 321 -6.33 -18.36 -6.23
N SER A 322 -7.08 -18.64 -7.30
CA SER A 322 -8.01 -17.69 -7.92
C SER A 322 -9.47 -18.18 -7.77
N ARG A 323 -10.39 -17.22 -7.59
CA ARG A 323 -11.84 -17.45 -7.63
C ARG A 323 -12.48 -16.31 -8.41
N PHE A 324 -13.63 -16.61 -9.00
CA PHE A 324 -14.43 -15.60 -9.68
C PHE A 324 -15.91 -15.82 -9.40
N ALA A 325 -16.69 -14.77 -9.59
CA ALA A 325 -18.14 -14.85 -9.62
C ALA A 325 -18.68 -14.10 -10.83
N THR A 326 -19.74 -14.64 -11.43
CA THR A 326 -20.38 -14.06 -12.59
C THR A 326 -21.75 -13.53 -12.22
N LEU A 327 -22.00 -12.26 -12.54
CA LEU A 327 -23.31 -11.66 -12.54
C LEU A 327 -23.87 -11.66 -13.96
N SER A 328 -24.93 -12.43 -14.19
CA SER A 328 -25.67 -12.38 -15.44
C SER A 328 -26.66 -11.23 -15.43
N ILE A 329 -26.66 -10.45 -16.51
CA ILE A 329 -27.58 -9.36 -16.78
C ILE A 329 -28.56 -9.83 -17.85
N SER A 330 -29.85 -9.72 -17.56
CA SER A 330 -30.93 -9.91 -18.54
C SER A 330 -31.97 -8.82 -18.36
N GLN A 331 -32.50 -8.33 -19.49
CA GLN A 331 -33.66 -7.43 -19.54
C GLN A 331 -34.98 -8.19 -19.56
#